data_AF-A0A146MC90-F1
#
_entry.id   AF-A0A146MC90-F1
#
_cell.length_a   1.000
_cell.length_b   1.000
_cell.length_c   1.000
_cell.angle_alpha   90.00
_cell.angle_beta   90.00
_cell.angle_gamma   90.00
#
_symmetry.space_group_name_H-M   'P 1'
#
loop_
_entity.id
_entity.type
_entity.pdbx_description
1 polymer ?
#
loop_
_entity_poly.entity_id
_entity_poly.type
_entity_poly.pdbx_seq_one_letter_code
_entity_poly.pdbx_strand_id
1 'polypeptide(L)'
;MNLHSKISTRCSRAEQEINTFLESYKEAVEAHHQSLLEELEKIRDRRLALLDDYHVGLKEKLKSSKIAIEYTEELIQDSSPVELLSLAPILVNKLDVSPFVSSDISLVTSKVSEFLQFLPDEKATTEGQFQLFGIISTQSLSPENCTLQTEGLFSCRQHKKATFTLTTRDCENQLLTHGGEKIETELRYKDATQR
;
A
#
# COMPACT_ATOMS: atom_id res chain seq x y z
N MET A 1 -56.80 -19.98 28.50
CA MET A 1 -55.36 -20.26 28.25
C MET A 1 -54.57 -20.01 29.52
N ASN A 2 -53.84 -21.02 30.01
CA ASN A 2 -53.06 -20.93 31.25
C ASN A 2 -51.82 -20.05 31.09
N LEU A 3 -51.39 -19.39 32.16
CA LEU A 3 -50.19 -18.53 32.17
C LEU A 3 -48.94 -19.27 31.66
N HIS A 4 -48.82 -20.56 32.02
CA HIS A 4 -47.77 -21.46 31.54
C HIS A 4 -47.71 -21.57 30.01
N SER A 5 -48.85 -21.65 29.31
CA SER A 5 -48.87 -21.76 27.86
C SER A 5 -48.47 -20.44 27.19
N LYS A 6 -48.81 -19.29 27.78
CA LYS A 6 -48.37 -17.97 27.31
C LYS A 6 -46.87 -17.74 27.49
N ILE A 7 -46.30 -18.23 28.59
CA ILE A 7 -44.85 -18.13 28.84
C ILE A 7 -44.12 -19.03 27.84
N SER A 8 -44.57 -20.28 27.67
CA SER A 8 -43.97 -21.22 26.73
C SER A 8 -44.00 -20.71 25.28
N THR A 9 -45.11 -20.13 24.82
CA THR A 9 -45.18 -19.54 23.46
C THR A 9 -44.26 -18.33 23.31
N ARG A 10 -44.10 -17.49 24.34
CA ARG A 10 -43.13 -16.38 24.31
C ARG A 10 -41.68 -16.88 24.25
N CYS A 11 -41.33 -17.91 25.00
CA CYS A 11 -39.99 -18.51 24.95
C CYS A 11 -39.70 -19.11 23.57
N SER A 12 -40.65 -19.88 23.01
CA SER A 12 -40.50 -20.47 21.67
C SER A 12 -40.37 -19.39 20.58
N ARG A 13 -41.13 -18.29 20.69
CA ARG A 13 -40.99 -17.16 19.77
C ARG A 13 -39.61 -16.49 19.89
N ALA A 14 -39.11 -16.26 21.10
CA ALA A 14 -37.78 -15.70 21.31
C ALA A 14 -36.68 -16.62 20.75
N GLU A 15 -36.83 -17.94 20.92
CA GLU A 15 -35.94 -18.93 20.33
C GLU A 15 -35.92 -18.86 18.80
N GLN A 16 -37.09 -18.74 18.17
CA GLN A 16 -37.17 -18.52 16.72
C GLN A 16 -36.50 -17.21 16.29
N GLU A 17 -36.75 -16.10 16.98
CA GLU A 17 -36.14 -14.80 16.68
C GLU A 17 -34.60 -14.86 16.81
N ILE A 18 -34.07 -15.54 17.83
CA ILE A 18 -32.63 -15.76 18.01
C ILE A 18 -32.06 -16.58 16.86
N ASN A 19 -32.71 -17.69 16.49
CA ASN A 19 -32.24 -18.56 15.43
C ASN A 19 -32.23 -17.84 14.07
N THR A 20 -33.28 -17.09 13.75
CA THR A 20 -33.36 -16.30 12.51
C THR A 20 -32.29 -15.20 12.48
N PHE A 21 -32.06 -14.52 13.60
CA PHE A 21 -31.00 -13.52 13.70
C PHE A 21 -29.60 -14.15 13.49
N LEU A 22 -29.31 -15.27 14.16
CA LEU A 22 -28.02 -15.93 14.02
C LEU A 22 -27.79 -16.48 12.62
N GLU A 23 -28.81 -17.02 11.96
CA GLU A 23 -28.67 -17.54 10.60
C GLU A 23 -28.39 -16.42 9.61
N SER A 24 -29.13 -15.31 9.68
CA SER A 24 -28.86 -14.14 8.83
C SER A 24 -27.50 -13.50 9.10
N TYR A 25 -27.01 -13.53 10.35
CA TYR A 25 -25.65 -13.08 10.66
C TYR A 25 -24.59 -13.99 10.05
N LYS A 26 -24.75 -15.32 10.09
CA LYS A 26 -23.83 -16.26 9.43
C LYS A 26 -23.77 -16.02 7.93
N GLU A 27 -24.93 -15.89 7.28
CA GLU A 27 -25.00 -15.60 5.84
C GLU A 27 -24.25 -14.31 5.49
N ALA A 28 -24.40 -13.27 6.31
CA ALA A 28 -23.67 -12.01 6.11
C ALA A 28 -22.15 -12.16 6.29
N VAL A 29 -21.71 -12.95 7.27
CA VAL A 29 -20.28 -13.25 7.49
C VAL A 29 -19.71 -14.06 6.32
N GLU A 30 -20.44 -15.06 5.84
CA GLU A 30 -20.02 -15.89 4.69
C GLU A 30 -19.93 -15.06 3.40
N ALA A 31 -20.91 -14.18 3.16
CA ALA A 31 -20.88 -13.24 2.04
C ALA A 31 -19.69 -12.28 2.13
N HIS A 32 -19.40 -11.74 3.32
CA HIS A 32 -18.24 -10.87 3.52
C HIS A 32 -16.92 -11.60 3.30
N HIS A 33 -16.80 -12.85 3.78
CA HIS A 33 -15.64 -13.69 3.53
C HIS A 33 -15.43 -13.91 2.01
N GLN A 34 -16.49 -14.22 1.26
CA GLN A 34 -16.40 -14.35 -0.19
C GLN A 34 -15.99 -13.03 -0.86
N SER A 35 -16.57 -11.90 -0.44
CA SER A 35 -16.21 -10.57 -0.95
C SER A 35 -14.74 -10.24 -0.73
N LEU A 36 -14.20 -10.52 0.45
CA LEU A 36 -12.78 -10.31 0.75
C LEU A 36 -11.87 -11.16 -0.14
N LEU A 37 -12.24 -12.43 -0.38
CA LEU A 37 -11.47 -13.28 -1.30
C LEU A 37 -11.51 -12.75 -2.73
N GLU A 38 -12.68 -12.32 -3.22
CA GLU A 38 -12.77 -11.69 -4.55
C GLU A 38 -11.96 -10.40 -4.65
N GLU A 39 -11.98 -9.56 -3.61
CA GLU A 39 -11.17 -8.35 -3.55
C GLU A 39 -9.67 -8.69 -3.60
N LEU A 40 -9.24 -9.70 -2.86
CA LEU A 40 -7.86 -10.19 -2.87
C LEU A 40 -7.44 -10.67 -4.27
N GLU A 41 -8.29 -11.43 -4.95
CA GLU A 41 -8.03 -11.89 -6.32
C GLU A 41 -7.95 -10.72 -7.30
N LYS A 42 -8.87 -9.75 -7.22
CA LYS A 42 -8.84 -8.53 -8.03
C LYS A 42 -7.55 -7.74 -7.83
N ILE A 43 -7.08 -7.61 -6.57
CA ILE A 43 -5.81 -6.94 -6.26
C ILE A 43 -4.64 -7.71 -6.87
N ARG A 44 -4.60 -9.04 -6.71
CA ARG A 44 -3.57 -9.91 -7.29
C ARG A 44 -3.50 -9.75 -8.81
N ASP A 45 -4.64 -9.94 -9.48
CA ASP A 45 -4.70 -9.95 -10.94
C ASP A 45 -4.33 -8.58 -11.52
N ARG A 46 -4.77 -7.49 -10.86
CA ARG A 46 -4.35 -6.12 -11.22
C ARG A 46 -2.84 -5.92 -11.08
N ARG A 47 -2.22 -6.40 -9.99
CA ARG A 47 -0.77 -6.28 -9.77
C ARG A 47 0.02 -7.08 -10.81
N LEU A 48 -0.42 -8.30 -11.11
CA LEU A 48 0.22 -9.14 -12.13
C LEU A 48 0.11 -8.51 -13.52
N ALA A 49 -1.07 -8.02 -13.90
CA ALA A 49 -1.26 -7.32 -15.17
C ALA A 49 -0.34 -6.10 -15.31
N LEU A 50 -0.23 -5.28 -14.25
CA LEU A 50 0.70 -4.16 -14.24
C LEU A 50 2.15 -4.61 -14.43
N LEU A 51 2.57 -5.69 -13.76
CA LEU A 51 3.93 -6.23 -13.90
C LEU A 51 4.20 -6.72 -15.32
N ASP A 52 3.24 -7.42 -15.93
CA ASP A 52 3.35 -7.89 -17.31
C ASP A 52 3.47 -6.72 -18.29
N ASP A 53 2.64 -5.68 -18.14
CA ASP A 53 2.73 -4.45 -18.95
C ASP A 53 4.10 -3.80 -18.83
N TYR A 54 4.65 -3.72 -17.61
CA TYR A 54 6.00 -3.19 -17.38
C TYR A 54 7.08 -4.05 -18.02
N HIS A 55 6.96 -5.37 -17.91
CA HIS A 55 7.93 -6.30 -18.49
C HIS A 55 7.94 -6.21 -20.02
N VAL A 56 6.77 -6.07 -20.65
CA VAL A 56 6.66 -5.83 -22.10
C VAL A 56 7.29 -4.48 -22.46
N GLY A 57 6.94 -3.40 -21.76
CA GLY A 57 7.49 -2.06 -22.02
C GLY A 57 9.01 -2.00 -21.85
N LEU A 58 9.57 -2.67 -20.84
CA LEU A 58 11.02 -2.77 -20.64
C LEU A 58 11.71 -3.54 -21.77
N LYS A 59 11.11 -4.63 -22.25
CA LYS A 59 11.65 -5.41 -23.39
C LYS A 59 11.68 -4.60 -24.67
N GLU A 60 10.62 -3.86 -24.97
CA GLU A 60 10.57 -3.00 -26.16
C GLU A 60 11.64 -1.92 -26.10
N LYS A 61 11.76 -1.23 -24.95
CA LYS A 61 12.77 -0.20 -24.76
C LYS A 61 14.19 -0.78 -24.83
N LEU A 62 14.45 -1.96 -24.26
CA LEU A 62 15.73 -2.65 -24.36
C LEU A 62 16.07 -2.99 -25.81
N LYS A 63 15.10 -3.45 -26.60
CA LYS A 63 15.28 -3.69 -28.03
C LYS A 63 15.63 -2.40 -28.78
N SER A 64 14.92 -1.30 -28.52
CA SER A 64 15.21 0.00 -29.14
C SER A 64 16.61 0.52 -28.77
N SER A 65 17.01 0.38 -27.51
CA SER A 65 18.36 0.77 -27.05
C SER A 65 19.44 -0.06 -27.74
N LYS A 66 19.24 -1.38 -27.86
CA LYS A 66 20.18 -2.26 -28.57
C LYS A 66 20.38 -1.84 -30.03
N ILE A 67 19.28 -1.54 -30.74
CA ILE A 67 19.33 -1.05 -32.13
C ILE A 67 20.07 0.29 -32.21
N ALA A 68 19.84 1.20 -31.27
CA ALA A 68 20.51 2.49 -31.24
C ALA A 68 22.03 2.35 -31.01
N ILE A 69 22.44 1.40 -30.15
CA ILE A 69 23.85 1.08 -29.92
C ILE A 69 24.47 0.49 -31.19
N GLU A 70 23.86 -0.56 -31.77
CA GLU A 70 24.34 -1.21 -33.00
C GLU A 70 24.50 -0.19 -34.14
N TYR A 71 23.51 0.70 -34.34
CA TYR A 71 23.59 1.76 -35.35
C TYR A 71 24.69 2.79 -35.05
N THR A 72 24.88 3.14 -33.78
CA THR A 72 25.93 4.09 -33.41
C THR A 72 27.32 3.48 -33.59
N GLU A 73 27.48 2.19 -33.33
CA GLU A 73 28.73 1.46 -33.58
C GLU A 73 29.07 1.43 -35.07
N GLU A 74 28.09 1.11 -35.94
CA GLU A 74 28.25 1.17 -37.39
C GLU A 74 28.62 2.59 -37.85
N LEU A 75 27.93 3.61 -37.34
CA LEU A 75 28.20 5.01 -37.66
C LEU A 75 29.61 5.44 -37.25
N ILE A 76 30.08 5.04 -36.07
CA ILE A 76 31.45 5.32 -35.61
C ILE A 76 32.48 4.64 -36.51
N GLN A 77 32.21 3.42 -36.96
CA GLN A 77 33.12 2.64 -37.80
C GLN A 77 33.26 3.24 -39.22
N ASP A 78 32.18 3.79 -39.78
CA ASP A 78 32.16 4.35 -41.14
C ASP A 78 32.54 5.85 -41.21
N SER A 79 32.64 6.53 -40.06
CA SER A 79 32.88 7.98 -40.00
C SER A 79 34.36 8.37 -40.10
N SER A 80 34.65 9.50 -40.74
CA SER A 80 35.98 10.12 -40.67
C SER A 80 36.22 10.78 -39.29
N PRO A 81 37.48 11.03 -38.89
CA PRO A 81 37.79 11.62 -37.58
C PRO A 81 37.17 13.00 -37.33
N VAL A 82 36.98 13.79 -38.39
CA VAL A 82 36.39 15.14 -38.31
C VAL A 82 34.88 15.05 -38.14
N GLU A 83 34.22 14.13 -38.85
CA GLU A 83 32.79 13.86 -38.69
C GLU A 83 32.49 13.28 -37.31
N LEU A 84 33.33 12.38 -36.82
CA LEU A 84 33.21 11.81 -35.48
C LEU A 84 33.26 12.89 -34.38
N LEU A 85 34.19 13.84 -34.47
CA LEU A 85 34.30 14.96 -33.52
C LEU A 85 33.05 15.84 -33.53
N SER A 86 32.41 16.00 -34.68
CA SER A 86 31.15 16.76 -34.79
C SER A 86 29.92 16.01 -34.29
N LEU A 87 29.92 14.67 -34.39
CA LEU A 87 28.79 13.81 -33.99
C LEU A 87 28.87 13.36 -32.53
N ALA A 88 30.06 13.26 -31.95
CA ALA A 88 30.29 12.80 -30.58
C ALA A 88 29.39 13.44 -29.50
N PRO A 89 29.22 14.79 -29.41
CA PRO A 89 28.35 15.37 -28.38
C PRO A 89 26.87 15.05 -28.60
N ILE A 90 26.45 14.85 -29.85
CA ILE A 90 25.07 14.49 -30.21
C ILE A 90 24.81 13.03 -29.82
N LEU A 91 25.76 12.13 -30.12
CA LEU A 91 25.67 10.71 -29.79
C LEU A 91 25.68 10.48 -28.27
N VAL A 92 26.54 11.18 -27.53
CA VAL A 92 26.60 11.10 -26.06
C VAL A 92 25.27 11.55 -25.44
N ASN A 93 24.69 12.67 -25.92
CA ASN A 93 23.39 13.12 -25.42
C ASN A 93 22.22 12.19 -25.80
N LYS A 94 22.31 11.52 -26.96
CA LYS A 94 21.26 10.59 -27.42
C LYS A 94 21.35 9.21 -26.76
N LEU A 95 22.55 8.80 -26.37
CA LEU A 95 22.81 7.54 -25.67
C LEU A 95 22.80 7.68 -24.14
N ASP A 96 22.64 8.89 -23.62
CA ASP A 96 22.56 9.12 -22.17
C ASP A 96 21.32 8.42 -21.59
N VAL A 97 21.55 7.23 -21.03
CA VAL A 97 20.58 6.38 -20.36
C VAL A 97 20.47 6.68 -18.86
N SER A 98 21.24 7.63 -18.31
CA SER A 98 21.18 7.98 -16.89
C SER A 98 19.80 8.48 -16.42
N PRO A 99 19.03 9.28 -17.21
CA PRO A 99 17.67 9.67 -16.82
C PRO A 99 16.69 8.49 -16.91
N PHE A 100 17.02 7.50 -17.75
CA PHE A 100 16.14 6.40 -18.14
C PHE A 100 16.15 5.25 -17.11
N VAL A 101 17.32 4.87 -16.61
CA VAL A 101 17.46 3.77 -15.63
C VAL A 101 16.91 4.16 -14.26
N SER A 102 17.06 5.42 -13.87
CA SER A 102 16.66 5.91 -12.54
C SER A 102 15.16 6.19 -12.42
N SER A 103 14.54 6.80 -13.43
CA SER A 103 13.15 7.24 -13.34
C SER A 103 12.15 6.09 -13.58
N ASP A 104 12.33 5.27 -14.61
CA ASP A 104 11.35 4.22 -14.95
C ASP A 104 11.38 3.06 -13.95
N ILE A 105 12.55 2.62 -13.49
CA ILE A 105 12.65 1.52 -12.49
C ILE A 105 12.12 1.98 -11.13
N SER A 106 12.36 3.23 -10.75
CA SER A 106 11.80 3.81 -9.53
C SER A 106 10.27 3.98 -9.64
N LEU A 107 9.76 4.36 -10.81
CA LEU A 107 8.31 4.44 -11.06
C LEU A 107 7.62 3.06 -11.03
N VAL A 108 8.29 2.01 -11.51
CA VAL A 108 7.79 0.62 -11.47
C VAL A 108 7.69 0.12 -10.02
N THR A 109 8.77 0.30 -9.25
CA THR A 109 8.84 -0.12 -7.84
C THR A 109 7.90 0.68 -6.93
N SER A 110 7.64 1.96 -7.27
CA SER A 110 6.70 2.79 -6.51
C SER A 110 5.22 2.49 -6.80
N LYS A 111 4.87 2.00 -7.99
CA LYS A 111 3.46 1.77 -8.39
C LYS A 111 2.96 0.37 -8.09
N VAL A 112 3.85 -0.62 -8.06
CA VAL A 112 3.51 -1.98 -7.64
C VAL A 112 3.86 -2.09 -6.15
N SER A 113 3.02 -1.52 -5.28
CA SER A 113 3.17 -1.72 -3.84
C SER A 113 3.07 -3.21 -3.53
N GLU A 114 4.10 -3.78 -2.91
CA GLU A 114 4.09 -5.17 -2.43
C GLU A 114 3.18 -5.32 -1.20
N PHE A 115 2.89 -4.22 -0.51
CA PHE A 115 2.18 -4.25 0.76
C PHE A 115 0.73 -4.70 0.59
N LEU A 116 0.38 -5.77 1.29
CA LEU A 116 -0.97 -6.29 1.37
C LEU A 116 -1.15 -6.92 2.75
N GLN A 117 -2.14 -6.44 3.50
CA GLN A 117 -2.39 -6.91 4.86
C GLN A 117 -3.88 -7.07 5.10
N PHE A 118 -4.25 -8.18 5.74
CA PHE A 118 -5.58 -8.35 6.30
C PHE A 118 -5.62 -7.77 7.72
N LEU A 119 -6.60 -6.90 7.97
CA LEU A 119 -6.77 -6.21 9.24
C LEU A 119 -8.08 -6.72 9.90
N PRO A 120 -8.02 -7.69 10.83
CA PRO A 120 -9.20 -8.35 11.37
C PRO A 120 -10.04 -7.48 12.31
N ASP A 121 -9.41 -6.52 13.00
CA ASP A 121 -10.06 -5.67 14.00
C ASP A 121 -10.69 -4.40 13.39
N GLU A 122 -10.38 -4.13 12.13
CA GLU A 122 -10.91 -3.02 11.35
C GLU A 122 -12.38 -3.26 10.96
N LYS A 123 -13.18 -2.20 11.01
CA LYS A 123 -14.59 -2.27 10.61
C LYS A 123 -14.69 -2.30 9.09
N ALA A 124 -15.36 -3.32 8.57
CA ALA A 124 -15.70 -3.35 7.15
C ALA A 124 -16.74 -2.27 6.84
N THR A 125 -16.61 -1.63 5.67
CA THR A 125 -17.63 -0.72 5.13
C THR A 125 -18.82 -1.55 4.69
N THR A 126 -19.76 -1.80 5.59
CA THR A 126 -20.93 -2.62 5.32
C THR A 126 -22.08 -1.80 4.72
N GLU A 127 -22.58 -2.22 3.57
CA GLU A 127 -23.88 -1.77 3.01
C GLU A 127 -25.09 -2.53 3.63
N GLY A 128 -24.85 -3.33 4.67
CA GLY A 128 -25.83 -4.21 5.31
C GLY A 128 -26.21 -3.84 6.74
N GLN A 129 -27.11 -4.65 7.32
CA GLN A 129 -27.65 -4.46 8.68
C GLN A 129 -26.68 -4.86 9.81
N PHE A 130 -25.60 -5.58 9.49
CA PHE A 130 -24.64 -6.09 10.46
C PHE A 130 -23.33 -5.32 10.40
N GLN A 131 -22.75 -5.03 11.56
CA GLN A 131 -21.38 -4.55 11.64
C GLN A 131 -20.43 -5.74 11.49
N LEU A 132 -19.70 -5.78 10.38
CA LEU A 132 -18.67 -6.79 10.13
C LEU A 132 -17.27 -6.20 10.35
N PHE A 133 -16.31 -7.09 10.54
CA PHE A 133 -14.90 -6.77 10.79
C PHE A 133 -14.02 -7.55 9.83
N GLY A 134 -12.82 -7.04 9.58
CA GLY A 134 -11.90 -7.59 8.60
C GLY A 134 -11.93 -6.82 7.29
N ILE A 135 -10.85 -6.13 6.97
CA ILE A 135 -10.63 -5.48 5.67
C ILE A 135 -9.28 -5.89 5.08
N ILE A 136 -9.10 -5.71 3.77
CA ILE A 136 -7.80 -5.83 3.12
C ILE A 136 -7.25 -4.42 2.91
N SER A 137 -6.09 -4.14 3.51
CA SER A 137 -5.35 -2.89 3.26
C SER A 137 -4.22 -3.12 2.27
N THR A 138 -4.07 -2.17 1.35
CA THR A 138 -2.93 -2.08 0.42
C THR A 138 -2.06 -0.85 0.69
N GLN A 139 -2.41 -0.06 1.72
CA GLN A 139 -1.66 1.12 2.13
C GLN A 139 -0.42 0.70 2.92
N SER A 140 0.77 1.01 2.40
CA SER A 140 2.04 0.76 3.08
C SER A 140 2.50 2.00 3.82
N LEU A 141 2.85 1.89 5.10
CA LEU A 141 3.42 3.01 5.86
C LEU A 141 4.76 3.46 5.25
N SER A 142 4.87 4.76 4.96
CA SER A 142 6.09 5.39 4.46
C SER A 142 6.73 6.27 5.53
N PRO A 143 7.86 5.85 6.14
CA PRO A 143 8.54 6.65 7.16
C PRO A 143 8.97 8.04 6.65
N GLU A 144 9.29 8.16 5.37
CA GLU A 144 9.71 9.41 4.74
C GLU A 144 8.56 10.43 4.64
N ASN A 145 7.33 9.96 4.45
CA ASN A 145 6.14 10.80 4.34
C ASN A 145 5.48 11.04 5.72
N CYS A 146 5.83 10.24 6.73
CA CYS A 146 5.34 10.43 8.09
C CYS A 146 5.89 11.72 8.71
N THR A 147 5.10 12.38 9.54
CA THR A 147 5.53 13.61 10.23
C THR A 147 5.31 13.51 11.73
N LEU A 148 6.31 13.95 12.50
CA LEU A 148 6.27 13.96 13.96
C LEU A 148 6.18 15.42 14.46
N GLN A 149 5.02 15.79 14.99
CA GLN A 149 4.80 17.09 15.61
C GLN A 149 5.25 17.03 17.07
N THR A 150 6.37 17.68 17.37
CA THR A 150 7.06 17.62 18.67
C THR A 150 6.86 18.87 19.53
N GLU A 151 5.89 19.74 19.21
CA GLU A 151 5.66 21.01 19.93
C GLU A 151 5.59 20.84 21.46
N GLY A 152 4.92 19.78 21.94
CA GLY A 152 4.83 19.48 23.37
C GLY A 152 6.08 18.88 23.99
N LEU A 153 7.09 18.50 23.20
CA LEU A 153 8.37 17.92 23.68
C LEU A 153 9.45 18.98 23.94
N PHE A 154 9.37 20.17 23.31
CA PHE A 154 10.40 21.21 23.47
C PHE A 154 10.46 21.82 24.87
N SER A 155 9.37 21.74 25.65
CA SER A 155 9.29 22.24 27.03
C SER A 155 8.82 21.16 28.01
N CYS A 156 9.32 19.94 27.85
CA CYS A 156 9.10 18.86 28.82
C CYS A 156 9.61 19.25 30.20
N ARG A 157 8.76 19.13 31.22
CA ARG A 157 9.16 19.23 32.64
C ARG A 157 8.95 17.88 33.29
N GLN A 158 9.84 17.54 34.22
CA GLN A 158 9.68 16.33 35.03
C GLN A 158 8.30 16.34 35.70
N HIS A 159 7.62 15.19 35.67
CA HIS A 159 6.27 14.99 36.21
C HIS A 159 5.14 15.79 35.52
N LYS A 160 5.37 16.35 34.32
CA LYS A 160 4.30 16.92 33.50
C LYS A 160 4.01 16.05 32.28
N LYS A 161 2.72 15.90 31.95
CA LYS A 161 2.28 15.28 30.71
C LYS A 161 2.78 16.12 29.53
N ALA A 162 3.53 15.49 28.63
CA ALA A 162 3.88 16.02 27.33
C ALA A 162 3.15 15.21 26.26
N THR A 163 2.78 15.86 25.16
CA THR A 163 2.09 15.23 24.03
C THR A 163 2.82 15.56 22.75
N PHE A 164 2.91 14.58 21.86
CA PHE A 164 3.36 14.75 20.49
C PHE A 164 2.37 14.01 19.60
N THR A 165 2.32 14.40 18.33
CA THR A 165 1.41 13.79 17.35
C THR A 165 2.27 13.19 16.24
N LEU A 166 2.16 11.88 16.03
CA LEU A 166 2.71 11.21 14.85
C LEU A 166 1.59 11.11 13.82
N THR A 167 1.80 11.71 12.65
CA THR A 167 0.92 11.54 11.49
C THR A 167 1.55 10.53 10.55
N THR A 168 0.91 9.38 10.40
CA THR A 168 1.35 8.31 9.51
C THR A 168 0.77 8.49 8.12
N ARG A 169 1.60 8.26 7.09
CA ARG A 169 1.22 8.40 5.69
C ARG A 169 1.77 7.26 4.86
N ASP A 170 1.12 6.96 3.76
CA ASP A 170 1.57 5.95 2.81
C ASP A 170 2.62 6.49 1.82
N CYS A 171 3.10 5.63 0.92
CA CYS A 171 4.05 6.00 -0.13
C CYS A 171 3.48 7.04 -1.11
N GLU A 172 2.17 7.15 -1.24
CA GLU A 172 1.49 8.15 -2.07
C GLU A 172 1.18 9.44 -1.29
N ASN A 173 1.69 9.58 -0.07
CA ASN A 173 1.49 10.72 0.82
C ASN A 173 0.02 10.91 1.26
N GLN A 174 -0.78 9.84 1.19
CA GLN A 174 -2.13 9.79 1.73
C GLN A 174 -2.08 9.41 3.21
N LEU A 175 -3.08 9.85 3.98
CA LEU A 175 -3.20 9.46 5.37
C LEU A 175 -3.59 7.99 5.46
N LEU A 176 -2.94 7.23 6.34
CA LEU A 176 -3.40 5.88 6.66
C LEU A 176 -4.80 5.98 7.27
N THR A 177 -5.76 5.28 6.67
CA THR A 177 -7.17 5.30 7.10
C THR A 177 -7.50 4.23 8.12
N HIS A 178 -6.53 3.35 8.39
CA HIS A 178 -6.67 2.11 9.14
C HIS A 178 -5.50 1.99 10.12
N GLY A 179 -5.74 1.38 11.27
CA GLY A 179 -4.71 1.03 12.25
C GLY A 179 -4.21 -0.40 12.04
N GLY A 180 -3.12 -0.74 12.73
CA GLY A 180 -2.51 -2.07 12.66
C GLY A 180 -0.99 -2.03 12.83
N GLU A 181 -0.40 -0.85 12.65
CA GLU A 181 1.02 -0.63 12.85
C GLU A 181 1.36 -0.52 14.33
N LYS A 182 2.35 -1.29 14.75
CA LYS A 182 2.91 -1.17 16.09
C LYS A 182 3.88 0.01 16.13
N ILE A 183 3.48 1.09 16.78
CA ILE A 183 4.33 2.26 17.00
C ILE A 183 5.12 2.05 18.29
N GLU A 184 6.42 1.81 18.16
CA GLU A 184 7.34 1.81 19.29
C GLU A 184 7.95 3.19 19.48
N THR A 185 7.95 3.68 20.72
CA THR A 185 8.47 5.02 21.05
C THR A 185 9.51 4.90 22.13
N GLU A 186 10.69 5.49 21.90
CA GLU A 186 11.76 5.60 22.88
C GLU A 186 12.06 7.08 23.11
N LEU A 187 12.01 7.51 24.37
CA LEU A 187 12.42 8.85 24.78
C LEU A 187 13.80 8.77 25.43
N ARG A 188 14.79 9.40 24.81
CA ARG A 188 16.18 9.42 25.30
C ARG A 188 16.60 10.82 25.68
N TYR A 189 17.38 10.95 26.74
CA TYR A 189 18.07 12.21 27.06
C TYR A 189 19.13 12.49 26.00
N LYS A 190 19.28 13.77 25.63
CA LYS A 190 20.29 14.23 24.67
C LYS A 190 21.72 13.81 25.06
N ASP A 191 21.99 13.70 26.36
CA ASP A 191 23.31 13.39 26.92
C ASP A 191 23.52 11.89 27.20
N ALA A 192 22.53 11.03 26.91
CA ALA A 192 22.60 9.59 27.20
C ALA A 192 23.52 8.79 26.27
N THR A 193 24.10 9.41 25.23
CA THR A 193 25.10 8.79 24.34
C THR A 193 26.55 8.92 24.87
N GLN A 194 26.77 9.55 26.02
CA GLN A 194 28.11 9.80 26.59
C GLN A 194 28.45 8.99 27.86
N ARG A 195 27.77 7.87 28.13
CA ARG A 195 28.13 6.97 29.26
C ARG A 195 28.19 5.52 28.84
#